data_AF-A0A516WYF3-F1
#
_entry.id   AF-A0A516WYF3-F1
#
_cell.length_a   1.000
_cell.length_b   1.000
_cell.length_c   1.000
_cell.angle_alpha   90.00
_cell.angle_beta   90.00
_cell.angle_gamma   90.00
#
_symmetry.space_group_name_H-M   'P 1'
#
loop_
_entity.id
_entity.type
_entity.pdbx_description
1 polymer ?
#
loop_
_entity_poly.entity_id
_entity_poly.type
_entity_poly.pdbx_seq_one_letter_code
_entity_poly.pdbx_strand_id
1 'polypeptide(L)'
;MLLKSAGKCTACGETIDLRGSAARERVHIHTAENGVDHWNYYGPAHDWPAALCGRCQTAMTEGGFSTFLDYRFSFHPSCPRCAASQTRSAVIGMPIPREPVPPWTVPLGCIVTDPRPDWICGACGHRWAN
;
A
#
# COMPACT_ATOMS: atom_id res chain seq x y z
N MET A 1 11.35 -4.51 6.39
CA MET A 1 10.11 -5.23 6.06
C MET A 1 9.28 -5.59 7.30
N LEU A 2 9.82 -6.19 8.37
CA LEU A 2 9.15 -6.20 9.70
C LEU A 2 9.60 -5.00 10.57
N LEU A 3 10.91 -4.73 10.58
CA LEU A 3 11.50 -3.54 11.24
C LEU A 3 10.95 -2.21 10.69
N LYS A 4 10.62 -2.16 9.39
CA LYS A 4 10.05 -0.97 8.74
C LYS A 4 8.55 -0.83 8.93
N SER A 5 7.84 -1.91 9.30
CA SER A 5 6.40 -1.80 9.55
C SER A 5 6.11 -1.17 10.91
N ALA A 6 7.12 -1.03 11.78
CA ALA A 6 6.98 -0.55 13.15
C ALA A 6 5.89 -1.31 13.94
N GLY A 7 5.71 -2.59 13.63
CA GLY A 7 4.66 -3.43 14.22
C GLY A 7 3.26 -3.16 13.70
N LYS A 8 3.08 -2.48 12.56
CA LYS A 8 1.78 -2.26 11.93
C LYS A 8 1.53 -3.24 10.78
N CYS A 9 0.26 -3.58 10.59
CA CYS A 9 -0.21 -4.27 9.40
C CYS A 9 -0.07 -3.35 8.19
N THR A 10 0.58 -3.83 7.13
CA THR A 10 0.83 -3.06 5.91
C THR A 10 -0.46 -2.84 5.11
N ALA A 11 -1.46 -3.73 5.27
CA ALA A 11 -2.77 -3.62 4.65
C ALA A 11 -3.67 -2.60 5.37
N CYS A 12 -4.05 -2.91 6.62
CA CYS A 12 -5.06 -2.14 7.36
C CYS A 12 -4.50 -1.05 8.28
N GLY A 13 -3.18 -0.99 8.49
CA GLY A 13 -2.54 -0.01 9.37
C GLY A 13 -2.62 -0.30 10.87
N GLU A 14 -3.43 -1.28 11.29
CA GLU A 14 -3.58 -1.69 12.69
C GLU A 14 -2.28 -2.18 13.32
N THR A 15 -2.11 -1.94 14.62
CA THR A 15 -0.95 -2.45 15.36
C THR A 15 -1.08 -3.95 15.57
N ILE A 16 -0.01 -4.68 15.29
CA ILE A 16 0.13 -6.11 15.53
C ILE A 16 0.80 -6.27 16.90
N ASP A 17 0.16 -7.02 17.80
CA ASP A 17 0.79 -7.38 19.07
C ASP A 17 1.90 -8.41 18.85
N LEU A 18 3.14 -7.92 18.82
CA LEU A 18 4.36 -8.69 18.65
C LEU A 18 5.02 -9.12 19.98
N ARG A 19 4.39 -8.88 21.13
CA ARG A 19 4.96 -9.17 22.46
C ARG A 19 4.23 -10.28 23.21
N GLY A 20 3.00 -10.61 22.82
CA GLY A 20 2.23 -11.69 23.43
C GLY A 20 2.81 -13.09 23.17
N SER A 21 2.34 -14.07 23.94
CA SER A 21 2.77 -15.49 23.84
C SER A 21 2.48 -16.14 22.48
N ALA A 22 1.57 -15.57 21.69
CA ALA A 22 1.23 -15.99 20.33
C ALA A 22 1.66 -14.95 19.26
N ALA A 23 2.71 -14.16 19.54
CA ALA A 23 3.17 -13.10 18.65
C ALA A 23 3.55 -13.61 17.25
N ARG A 24 4.13 -14.81 17.16
CA ARG A 24 4.57 -15.41 15.91
C ARG A 24 3.38 -15.71 14.99
N GLU A 25 2.26 -16.15 15.55
CA GLU A 25 1.04 -16.49 14.83
C GLU A 25 0.22 -15.25 14.45
N ARG A 26 0.55 -14.07 15.00
CA ARG A 26 -0.18 -12.82 14.76
C ARG A 26 0.41 -11.98 13.63
N VAL A 27 1.65 -12.27 13.22
CA VAL A 27 2.34 -11.60 12.11
C VAL A 27 2.62 -12.60 10.99
N HIS A 28 2.17 -12.25 9.79
CA HIS A 28 2.42 -13.02 8.58
C HIS A 28 3.25 -12.17 7.62
N ILE A 29 4.26 -12.79 7.02
CA ILE A 29 5.17 -12.11 6.11
C ILE A 29 4.84 -12.55 4.70
N HIS A 30 4.35 -11.60 3.90
CA HIS A 30 4.16 -11.77 2.47
C HIS A 30 5.45 -11.37 1.75
N THR A 31 6.15 -12.36 1.21
CA THR A 31 7.33 -12.14 0.37
C THR A 31 6.89 -11.91 -1.08
N ALA A 32 7.42 -10.87 -1.70
CA ALA A 32 7.10 -10.52 -3.08
C ALA A 32 8.34 -10.72 -3.97
N GLU A 33 8.17 -11.42 -5.09
CA GLU A 33 9.20 -11.54 -6.12
C GLU A 33 9.20 -10.29 -6.98
N ASN A 34 9.73 -9.21 -6.42
CA ASN A 34 9.75 -7.95 -7.11
C ASN A 34 11.08 -7.72 -7.82
N GLY A 35 11.06 -7.68 -9.15
CA GLY A 35 12.16 -7.17 -9.96
C GLY A 35 12.37 -5.65 -9.83
N VAL A 36 12.01 -5.03 -8.69
CA VAL A 36 12.39 -3.62 -8.43
C VAL A 36 13.86 -3.62 -8.05
N ASP A 37 14.68 -3.34 -9.05
CA ASP A 37 16.01 -2.80 -8.82
C ASP A 37 15.85 -1.53 -7.95
N HIS A 38 16.65 -1.41 -6.91
CA HIS A 38 16.50 -0.45 -5.82
C HIS A 38 16.63 1.02 -6.25
N TRP A 39 16.86 1.27 -7.55
CA TRP A 39 16.93 2.57 -8.19
C TRP A 39 15.68 2.96 -9.00
N ASN A 40 14.77 2.03 -9.32
CA ASN A 40 13.59 2.36 -10.12
C ASN A 40 12.39 2.76 -9.25
N TYR A 41 12.56 3.91 -8.60
CA TYR A 41 11.64 4.49 -7.59
C TYR A 41 10.22 4.80 -8.10
N TYR A 42 9.99 4.72 -9.42
CA TYR A 42 8.73 5.03 -10.09
C TYR A 42 8.22 3.89 -10.99
N GLY A 43 8.90 2.73 -11.00
CA GLY A 43 8.50 1.59 -11.82
C GLY A 43 7.22 0.91 -11.32
N PRO A 44 6.42 0.29 -12.21
CA PRO A 44 5.26 -0.49 -11.80
C PRO A 44 5.72 -1.73 -11.02
N ALA A 45 5.50 -1.74 -9.71
CA ALA A 45 5.62 -2.94 -8.90
C ALA A 45 4.37 -3.80 -9.13
N HIS A 46 4.58 -5.08 -9.46
CA HIS A 46 3.48 -6.06 -9.64
C HIS A 46 3.05 -6.66 -8.30
N ASP A 47 3.94 -6.70 -7.31
CA ASP A 47 3.64 -7.12 -5.95
C ASP A 47 4.42 -6.26 -4.94
N TRP A 48 4.23 -6.43 -3.64
CA TRP A 48 4.96 -5.68 -2.64
C TRP A 48 5.18 -6.43 -1.31
N PRO A 49 6.39 -6.39 -0.76
CA PRO A 49 6.68 -7.00 0.54
C PRO A 49 5.82 -6.42 1.66
N ALA A 50 5.08 -7.27 2.40
CA ALA A 50 4.19 -6.83 3.47
C ALA A 50 4.31 -7.64 4.76
N ALA A 51 4.09 -6.96 5.88
CA ALA A 51 3.76 -7.59 7.17
C ALA A 51 2.25 -7.46 7.41
N LEU A 52 1.55 -8.57 7.60
CA LEU A 52 0.10 -8.66 7.74
C LEU A 52 -0.31 -9.15 9.13
N CYS A 53 -1.41 -8.63 9.65
CA CYS A 53 -2.08 -9.24 10.79
C CYS A 53 -2.86 -10.48 10.34
N GLY A 54 -3.19 -11.39 11.27
CA GLY A 54 -3.93 -12.62 10.96
C GLY A 54 -5.22 -12.40 10.16
N ARG A 55 -6.00 -11.36 10.50
CA ARG A 55 -7.22 -11.01 9.74
C ARG A 55 -6.94 -10.67 8.29
N CYS A 56 -5.89 -9.88 8.03
CA CYS A 56 -5.53 -9.48 6.68
C CYS A 56 -4.91 -10.63 5.89
N GLN A 57 -4.14 -11.51 6.55
CA GLN A 57 -3.65 -12.73 5.92
C GLN A 57 -4.81 -13.62 5.46
N THR A 58 -5.75 -13.91 6.35
CA THR A 58 -6.93 -14.73 6.03
C THR A 58 -7.76 -14.09 4.91
N ALA A 59 -8.08 -12.80 5.02
CA ALA A 59 -8.87 -12.10 4.02
C ALA A 59 -8.18 -12.03 2.65
N MET A 60 -6.85 -11.89 2.61
CA MET A 60 -6.09 -11.92 1.37
C MET A 60 -6.16 -13.32 0.71
N THR A 61 -5.97 -14.38 1.50
CA THR A 61 -6.00 -15.76 1.00
C THR A 61 -7.40 -16.18 0.56
N GLU A 62 -8.42 -15.98 1.40
CA GLU A 62 -9.81 -16.37 1.12
C GLU A 62 -10.45 -15.49 0.03
N GLY A 63 -10.01 -14.23 -0.09
CA GLY A 63 -10.41 -13.34 -1.16
C GLY A 63 -9.82 -13.67 -2.53
N GLY A 64 -8.93 -14.67 -2.61
CA GLY A 64 -8.33 -15.12 -3.88
C GLY A 64 -7.31 -14.15 -4.47
N PHE A 65 -6.73 -13.25 -3.67
CA PHE A 65 -5.72 -12.31 -4.14
C PHE A 65 -4.37 -13.01 -4.31
N SER A 66 -3.82 -12.96 -5.52
CA SER A 66 -2.52 -13.56 -5.85
C SER A 66 -1.33 -12.66 -5.49
N THR A 67 -1.56 -11.34 -5.39
CA THR A 67 -0.54 -10.34 -5.01
C THR A 67 -1.02 -9.51 -3.83
N PHE A 68 -0.08 -9.04 -3.00
CA PHE A 68 -0.43 -8.13 -1.92
C PHE A 68 -0.92 -6.78 -2.45
N LEU A 69 -0.42 -6.33 -3.60
CA LEU A 69 -0.86 -5.06 -4.18
C LEU A 69 -2.32 -5.11 -4.61
N ASP A 70 -2.79 -6.18 -5.24
CA ASP A 70 -4.21 -6.33 -5.58
C ASP A 70 -5.08 -6.31 -4.32
N TYR A 71 -4.66 -7.04 -3.28
CA TYR A 71 -5.35 -7.00 -1.99
C TYR A 71 -5.34 -5.57 -1.41
N ARG A 72 -4.20 -4.87 -1.47
CA ARG A 72 -4.08 -3.50 -0.94
C ARG A 72 -4.92 -2.50 -1.71
N PHE A 73 -5.04 -2.65 -3.02
CA PHE A 73 -5.88 -1.80 -3.86
C PHE A 73 -7.37 -2.08 -3.67
N SER A 74 -7.76 -3.26 -3.18
CA SER A 74 -9.17 -3.55 -2.86
C SER A 74 -9.76 -2.67 -1.75
N PHE A 75 -8.91 -2.03 -0.92
CA PHE A 75 -9.33 -1.04 0.07
C PHE A 75 -9.56 0.37 -0.51
N HIS A 76 -9.26 0.60 -1.79
CA HIS A 76 -9.34 1.90 -2.43
C HIS A 76 -10.55 1.98 -3.38
N PRO A 77 -11.13 3.17 -3.58
CA PRO A 77 -12.23 3.32 -4.52
C PRO A 77 -11.76 3.08 -5.96
N SER A 78 -12.61 2.46 -6.79
CA SER A 78 -12.40 2.44 -8.24
C SER A 78 -12.40 3.86 -8.81
N CYS A 79 -11.60 4.09 -9.85
CA CYS A 79 -11.54 5.39 -10.50
C CYS A 79 -12.91 5.77 -11.11
N PRO A 80 -13.50 6.93 -10.77
CA PRO A 80 -14.80 7.33 -11.31
C PRO A 80 -14.75 7.66 -12.81
N ARG A 81 -13.55 7.88 -13.38
CA ARG A 81 -13.36 8.22 -14.80
C ARG A 81 -13.15 7.00 -15.71
N CYS A 82 -12.45 5.97 -15.23
CA CYS A 82 -12.06 4.84 -16.07
C CYS A 82 -12.28 3.45 -15.42
N ALA A 83 -12.94 3.40 -14.26
CA ALA A 83 -13.25 2.19 -13.49
C ALA A 83 -12.05 1.35 -13.01
N ALA A 84 -10.82 1.77 -13.30
CA ALA A 84 -9.63 1.04 -12.88
C ALA A 84 -9.52 0.98 -11.35
N SER A 85 -9.11 -0.18 -10.83
CA SER A 85 -8.95 -0.43 -9.38
C SER A 85 -7.56 -0.08 -8.85
N GLN A 86 -6.70 0.58 -9.64
CA GLN A 86 -5.35 0.97 -9.21
C GLN A 86 -5.31 2.41 -8.68
N THR A 87 -6.30 2.79 -7.87
CA THR A 87 -6.37 4.13 -7.27
C THR A 87 -5.37 4.24 -6.12
N ARG A 88 -4.64 5.34 -6.04
CA ARG A 88 -3.62 5.59 -5.02
C ARG A 88 -4.03 6.75 -4.13
N SER A 89 -3.74 6.65 -2.83
CA SER A 89 -3.99 7.74 -1.88
C SER A 89 -2.98 8.86 -2.09
N ALA A 90 -3.45 10.09 -2.13
CA ALA A 90 -2.61 11.26 -2.19
C ALA A 90 -2.11 11.62 -0.78
N VAL A 91 -0.79 11.75 -0.62
CA VAL A 91 -0.16 12.02 0.67
C VAL A 91 0.63 13.33 0.59
N ILE A 92 0.40 14.25 1.52
CA ILE A 92 1.18 15.50 1.61
C ILE A 92 2.59 15.17 2.11
N GLY A 93 3.57 15.88 1.56
CA GLY A 93 4.96 15.81 1.99
C GLY A 93 5.88 15.22 0.93
N MET A 94 7.17 15.28 1.24
CA MET A 94 8.24 14.76 0.38
C MET A 94 8.65 13.37 0.88
N PRO A 95 8.89 12.40 -0.02
CA PRO A 95 9.46 11.11 0.35
C PRO A 95 10.79 11.26 1.09
N ILE A 96 11.03 10.36 2.03
CA ILE A 96 12.35 10.25 2.67
C ILE A 96 13.33 9.72 1.63
N PRO A 97 14.47 10.39 1.39
CA PRO A 97 15.46 9.91 0.44
C PRO A 97 15.88 8.46 0.73
N ARG A 98 15.94 7.63 -0.31
CA ARG A 98 16.34 6.20 -0.24
C ARG A 98 15.34 5.29 0.48
N GLU A 99 14.14 5.76 0.82
CA GLU A 99 13.05 4.89 1.28
C GLU A 99 12.05 4.63 0.16
N PRO A 100 11.72 3.37 -0.17
CA PRO A 100 10.85 3.12 -1.30
C PRO A 100 9.44 3.64 -1.00
N VAL A 101 8.88 4.44 -1.91
CA VAL A 101 7.51 4.96 -1.79
C VAL A 101 6.52 3.82 -2.02
N PRO A 102 5.55 3.61 -1.11
CA PRO A 102 4.55 2.56 -1.31
C PRO A 102 3.75 2.76 -2.61
N PRO A 103 3.59 1.73 -3.46
CA PRO A 103 2.94 1.86 -4.78
C PRO A 103 1.49 2.31 -4.72
N TRP A 104 0.82 2.13 -3.58
CA TRP A 104 -0.56 2.56 -3.32
C TRP A 104 -0.67 4.02 -2.87
N THR A 105 0.42 4.79 -2.88
CA THR A 105 0.47 6.20 -2.48
C THR A 105 1.07 7.09 -3.57
N VAL A 106 0.67 8.36 -3.61
CA VAL A 106 1.30 9.40 -4.44
C VAL A 106 1.68 10.58 -3.55
N PRO A 107 2.98 10.83 -3.31
CA PRO A 107 3.45 12.02 -2.61
C PRO A 107 3.14 13.26 -3.44
N LEU A 108 2.52 14.26 -2.82
CA LEU A 108 2.13 15.52 -3.47
C LEU A 108 3.14 16.65 -3.27
N GLY A 109 4.17 16.46 -2.44
CA GLY A 109 5.01 17.57 -2.00
C GLY A 109 4.19 18.60 -1.21
N CYS A 110 4.43 19.88 -1.48
CA CYS A 110 3.77 21.02 -0.84
C CYS A 110 2.57 21.53 -1.67
N ILE A 111 1.67 20.63 -2.10
CA ILE A 111 0.52 21.03 -2.94
C ILE A 111 -0.26 22.21 -2.32
N VAL A 112 -0.63 23.18 -3.16
CA VAL A 112 -1.38 24.41 -2.83
C VAL A 112 -2.79 24.45 -3.43
N THR A 113 -3.24 23.37 -4.07
CA THR A 113 -4.57 23.29 -4.70
C THR A 113 -5.65 22.93 -3.68
N ASP A 114 -6.78 23.65 -3.74
CA ASP A 114 -7.97 23.47 -2.90
C ASP A 114 -9.21 23.18 -3.78
N PRO A 115 -9.97 22.08 -3.55
CA PRO A 115 -9.66 21.01 -2.60
C PRO A 115 -8.43 20.20 -3.03
N ARG A 116 -7.66 19.76 -2.03
CA ARG A 116 -6.59 18.79 -2.24
C ARG A 116 -7.21 17.48 -2.72
N PRO A 117 -6.67 16.82 -3.75
CA PRO A 117 -7.11 15.47 -4.07
C PRO A 117 -6.76 14.51 -2.93
N ASP A 118 -7.66 13.58 -2.63
CA ASP A 118 -7.40 12.44 -1.75
C ASP A 118 -6.97 11.21 -2.55
N TRP A 119 -7.33 11.18 -3.83
CA TRP A 119 -7.14 10.05 -4.71
C TRP A 119 -6.53 10.45 -6.04
N ILE A 120 -5.65 9.60 -6.55
CA ILE A 120 -5.07 9.69 -7.89
C ILE A 120 -5.14 8.32 -8.55
N CYS A 121 -5.78 8.23 -9.72
CA CYS A 121 -5.84 6.98 -10.48
C CYS A 121 -4.47 6.63 -11.07
N GLY A 122 -3.96 5.43 -10.78
CA GLY A 122 -2.70 4.94 -11.33
C GLY A 122 -2.75 4.63 -12.84
N ALA A 123 -3.94 4.44 -13.41
CA ALA A 123 -4.12 4.11 -14.83
C ALA A 123 -4.28 5.34 -15.73
N CYS A 124 -5.17 6.27 -15.38
CA CYS A 124 -5.48 7.45 -16.21
C CYS A 124 -5.06 8.79 -15.61
N GLY A 125 -4.49 8.80 -14.40
CA GLY A 125 -3.99 10.00 -13.73
C GLY A 125 -5.09 10.94 -13.20
N HIS A 126 -6.37 10.57 -13.29
CA HIS A 126 -7.47 11.37 -12.75
C HIS A 126 -7.29 11.61 -11.24
N ARG A 127 -7.60 12.83 -10.79
CA ARG A 127 -7.43 13.27 -9.40
C ARG A 127 -8.76 13.77 -8.87
N TRP A 128 -9.15 13.35 -7.66
CA TRP A 128 -10.39 13.77 -7.04
C TRP A 128 -10.28 13.77 -5.51
N ALA A 129 -11.13 14.57 -4.86
CA ALA A 129 -11.36 14.56 -3.42
C ALA A 129 -12.52 13.62 -3.08
N ASN A 130 -12.55 13.12 -1.85
CA ASN A 130 -13.70 12.37 -1.34
C ASN A 130 -14.88 13.28 -1.01
#